data_AF-A0A2P5AYQ9-F1
#
_entry.id   AF-A0A2P5AYQ9-F1
#
_cell.length_a   1.000
_cell.length_b   1.000
_cell.length_c   1.000
_cell.angle_alpha   90.00
_cell.angle_beta   90.00
_cell.angle_gamma   90.00
#
_symmetry.space_group_name_H-M   'P 1'
#
loop_
_entity.id
_entity.type
_entity.pdbx_description
1 polymer ?
#
loop_
_entity_poly.entity_id
_entity_poly.type
_entity_poly.pdbx_seq_one_letter_code
_entity_poly.pdbx_strand_id
1 'polypeptide(L)'
;MLIDIEWSFAIELCFPAFSRSLDCSGSPFLMALSESDLPAIYSFLTNSLSGDESVRKPAEAALAQCEARPGFCSCLMEIISAKDLAPQVDVRLMASVYFKNSINRYWRRRRDSLGISNEEKVHLRQKLLSHLREENYQIALTLAVLISKIARIDYPTEWPDLFSVLAQHLQSADVLASHRIFLILFRTLKELSTKRLIDGQRTFAQISSHFFDFSWRLWQCDIQTILHGFSTLAQSFSSNALEQHQEELYLVCERWLLCLKIIRQLIISGFPSDAKSVQEVGPVKEVSPVILNAIQSFLPYYSTFQKAHTKFWDFIKRACTKLMKITDPEPDVLSFEQFLIQCMVMVKSVLECKEYKRSLTGRVMEENGVTLEQMKKNISNAVNGVLTSLMPSDRILLLCNMLIRRYFVLTPNDLEEWYQNPESFHHEQDMVQWTEKLRPCAEALYIVLFHNHSELLGPLVVSILQEAMNGCPTSVTEITPGLLLKDAAYGAAAYVYYELSNYLTFNDWSVHSLPPIYLVNLSYLSKLDPMNCCSI
;
A
#
# COMPACT_ATOMS: atom_id res chain seq x y z
N MET A 1 -1.16 -1.12 -5.73
CA MET A 1 -1.74 -1.84 -6.89
C MET A 1 -0.79 -2.88 -7.48
N LEU A 2 0.52 -2.78 -7.25
CA LEU A 2 1.54 -3.70 -7.80
C LEU A 2 1.80 -4.98 -6.96
N ILE A 3 1.70 -4.95 -5.63
CA ILE A 3 1.93 -6.18 -4.81
C ILE A 3 0.79 -7.21 -4.92
N ASP A 4 -0.44 -6.78 -5.23
CA ASP A 4 -1.55 -7.72 -5.52
C ASP A 4 -1.42 -8.33 -6.92
N ILE A 5 -0.66 -7.69 -7.82
CA ILE A 5 -0.39 -8.20 -9.17
C ILE A 5 0.66 -9.29 -9.07
N GLU A 6 1.74 -9.15 -8.30
CA GLU A 6 2.80 -10.18 -8.22
C GLU A 6 2.30 -11.58 -7.84
N TRP A 7 1.31 -11.73 -6.96
CA TRP A 7 0.75 -13.04 -6.60
C TRP A 7 -0.29 -13.57 -7.60
N SER A 8 -1.09 -12.70 -8.24
CA SER A 8 -1.93 -13.12 -9.38
C SER A 8 -1.08 -13.47 -10.60
N PHE A 9 0.02 -12.74 -10.83
CA PHE A 9 1.01 -13.01 -11.86
C PHE A 9 1.79 -14.27 -11.55
N ALA A 10 2.15 -14.57 -10.30
CA ALA A 10 2.81 -15.83 -9.95
C ALA A 10 1.91 -17.05 -10.24
N ILE A 11 0.61 -16.95 -9.98
CA ILE A 11 -0.36 -18.00 -10.37
C ILE A 11 -0.54 -18.06 -11.91
N GLU A 12 -0.54 -16.92 -12.61
CA GLU A 12 -0.60 -16.86 -14.09
C GLU A 12 0.72 -17.24 -14.79
N LEU A 13 1.87 -17.13 -14.11
CA LEU A 13 3.20 -17.51 -14.58
C LEU A 13 3.48 -19.00 -14.36
N CYS A 14 2.94 -19.59 -13.27
CA CYS A 14 2.99 -21.04 -13.07
C CYS A 14 1.99 -21.79 -13.97
N PHE A 15 0.94 -21.13 -14.47
CA PHE A 15 -0.08 -21.74 -15.32
C PHE A 15 -0.40 -20.83 -16.50
N PRO A 16 0.26 -21.03 -17.67
CA PRO A 16 0.11 -20.14 -18.81
C PRO A 16 -1.35 -20.02 -19.22
N ALA A 17 -1.80 -18.78 -19.41
CA ALA A 17 -3.07 -18.46 -20.01
C ALA A 17 -3.19 -19.16 -21.37
N PHE A 18 -3.94 -20.27 -21.42
CA PHE A 18 -4.31 -20.91 -22.67
C PHE A 18 -5.31 -20.00 -23.40
N SER A 19 -4.78 -19.11 -24.24
CA SER A 19 -5.54 -18.36 -25.23
C SER A 19 -5.49 -19.12 -26.56
N ARG A 20 -6.52 -19.90 -26.84
CA ARG A 20 -6.90 -20.20 -28.23
C ARG A 20 -8.37 -19.84 -28.38
N SER A 21 -8.62 -18.86 -29.24
CA SER A 21 -9.95 -18.59 -29.77
C SER A 21 -10.40 -19.83 -30.53
N LEU A 22 -11.31 -20.60 -29.93
CA LEU A 22 -12.06 -21.59 -30.68
C LEU A 22 -13.14 -20.82 -31.45
N ASP A 23 -13.01 -20.80 -32.77
CA ASP A 23 -14.06 -20.37 -33.69
C ASP A 23 -15.28 -21.27 -33.49
N CYS A 24 -16.30 -20.78 -32.81
CA CYS A 24 -17.58 -21.46 -32.66
C CYS A 24 -18.55 -21.04 -33.77
N SER A 25 -18.20 -21.32 -35.03
CA SER A 25 -19.17 -21.29 -36.13
C SER A 25 -19.89 -22.65 -36.18
N GLY A 26 -21.03 -22.73 -35.48
CA GLY A 26 -21.94 -23.88 -35.47
C GLY A 26 -21.74 -24.80 -34.27
N SER A 27 -22.68 -24.79 -33.33
CA SER A 27 -22.69 -25.76 -32.22
C SER A 27 -24.11 -26.31 -31.98
N PRO A 28 -24.28 -27.65 -32.00
CA PRO A 28 -25.46 -28.33 -31.46
C PRO A 28 -25.52 -28.12 -29.94
N PHE A 29 -26.71 -28.24 -29.33
CA PHE A 29 -26.87 -28.16 -27.88
C PHE A 29 -25.85 -29.05 -27.15
N LEU A 30 -24.79 -28.45 -26.58
CA LEU A 30 -23.82 -29.15 -25.74
C LEU A 30 -24.55 -29.65 -24.49
N MET A 31 -24.52 -30.96 -24.24
CA MET A 31 -25.15 -31.54 -23.04
C MET A 31 -24.55 -30.93 -21.77
N ALA A 32 -25.42 -30.53 -20.85
CA ALA A 32 -25.03 -30.04 -19.53
C ALA A 32 -24.27 -31.13 -18.76
N LEU A 33 -23.24 -30.71 -18.03
CA LEU A 33 -22.51 -31.56 -17.09
C LEU A 33 -23.36 -31.77 -15.84
N SER A 34 -23.28 -32.97 -15.26
CA SER A 34 -24.01 -33.36 -14.06
C SER A 34 -23.08 -33.99 -13.02
N GLU A 35 -23.63 -34.38 -11.86
CA GLU A 35 -22.86 -35.03 -10.78
C GLU A 35 -22.12 -36.29 -11.24
N SER A 36 -22.65 -37.03 -12.23
CA SER A 36 -21.98 -38.21 -12.78
C SER A 36 -20.67 -37.90 -13.49
N ASP A 37 -20.47 -36.65 -13.92
CA ASP A 37 -19.27 -36.21 -14.63
C ASP A 37 -18.16 -35.74 -13.67
N LEU A 38 -18.46 -35.56 -12.37
CA LEU A 38 -17.48 -35.11 -11.36
C LEU A 38 -16.19 -35.95 -11.33
N PRO A 39 -16.24 -37.30 -11.36
CA PRO A 39 -15.02 -38.11 -11.35
C PRO A 39 -14.15 -37.88 -12.60
N ALA A 40 -14.78 -37.62 -13.75
CA ALA A 40 -14.07 -37.34 -15.00
C ALA A 40 -13.38 -35.97 -14.94
N ILE A 41 -14.10 -34.93 -14.49
CA ILE A 41 -13.52 -33.58 -14.32
C ILE A 41 -12.37 -33.59 -13.31
N TYR A 42 -12.54 -34.28 -12.19
CA TYR A 42 -11.48 -34.47 -11.21
C TYR A 42 -10.26 -35.19 -11.82
N SER A 43 -10.47 -36.28 -12.58
CA SER A 43 -9.38 -36.98 -13.27
C SER A 43 -8.65 -36.08 -14.26
N PHE A 44 -9.37 -35.24 -15.02
CA PHE A 44 -8.74 -34.29 -15.93
C PHE A 44 -7.92 -33.24 -15.19
N LEU A 45 -8.41 -32.71 -14.07
CA LEU A 45 -7.64 -31.76 -13.24
C LEU A 45 -6.36 -32.41 -12.71
N THR A 46 -6.45 -33.62 -12.14
CA THR A 46 -5.28 -34.36 -11.64
C THR A 46 -4.27 -34.63 -12.74
N ASN A 47 -4.72 -35.10 -13.91
CA ASN A 47 -3.86 -35.39 -15.04
C ASN A 47 -3.22 -34.12 -15.64
N SER A 48 -3.90 -32.97 -15.56
CA SER A 48 -3.35 -31.68 -16.01
C SER A 48 -2.17 -31.19 -15.16
N LEU A 49 -2.02 -31.72 -13.94
CA LEU A 49 -0.90 -31.43 -13.04
C LEU A 49 0.30 -32.40 -13.26
N SER A 50 0.16 -33.39 -14.15
CA SER A 50 1.23 -34.36 -14.40
C SER A 50 2.44 -33.71 -15.08
N GLY A 51 3.65 -34.13 -14.67
CA GLY A 51 4.89 -33.77 -15.36
C GLY A 51 5.03 -34.43 -16.74
N ASP A 52 4.28 -35.50 -17.01
CA ASP A 52 4.27 -36.18 -18.31
C ASP A 52 3.35 -35.46 -19.30
N GLU A 53 3.95 -34.91 -20.35
CA GLU A 53 3.25 -34.17 -21.41
C GLU A 53 2.22 -35.02 -22.14
N SER A 54 2.43 -36.33 -22.26
CA SER A 54 1.52 -37.25 -22.93
C SER A 54 0.20 -37.43 -22.17
N VAL A 55 0.22 -37.24 -20.85
CA VAL A 55 -0.96 -37.28 -19.96
C VAL A 55 -1.55 -35.88 -19.80
N ARG A 56 -0.70 -34.87 -19.63
CA ARG A 56 -1.11 -33.49 -19.36
C ARG A 56 -1.83 -32.83 -20.54
N LYS A 57 -1.28 -32.91 -21.76
CA LYS A 57 -1.88 -32.23 -22.94
C LYS A 57 -3.30 -32.70 -23.27
N PRO A 58 -3.61 -34.02 -23.28
CA PRO A 58 -4.98 -34.48 -23.49
C PRO A 58 -5.94 -34.02 -22.40
N ALA A 59 -5.49 -33.99 -21.13
CA ALA A 59 -6.30 -33.53 -20.01
C ALA A 59 -6.61 -32.02 -20.10
N GLU A 60 -5.62 -31.19 -20.43
CA GLU A 60 -5.81 -29.76 -20.70
C GLU A 60 -6.79 -29.53 -21.86
N ALA A 61 -6.68 -30.31 -22.94
CA ALA A 61 -7.60 -30.22 -24.07
C ALA A 61 -9.05 -30.62 -23.70
N ALA A 62 -9.21 -31.66 -22.86
CA ALA A 62 -10.51 -32.08 -22.36
C ALA A 62 -11.15 -31.01 -21.46
N LEU A 63 -10.37 -30.38 -20.58
CA LEU A 63 -10.83 -29.26 -19.74
C LEU A 63 -11.26 -28.07 -20.59
N ALA A 64 -10.50 -27.72 -21.63
CA ALA A 64 -10.86 -26.65 -22.55
C ALA A 64 -12.19 -26.90 -23.27
N GLN A 65 -12.48 -28.16 -23.64
CA GLN A 65 -13.77 -28.54 -24.22
C GLN A 65 -14.93 -28.49 -23.21
N CYS A 66 -14.65 -28.72 -21.93
CA CYS A 66 -15.65 -28.65 -20.87
C CYS A 66 -15.99 -27.21 -20.47
N GLU A 67 -15.08 -26.25 -20.66
CA GLU A 67 -15.21 -24.87 -20.17
C GLU A 67 -16.50 -24.16 -20.63
N ALA A 68 -16.95 -24.44 -21.85
CA ALA A 68 -18.15 -23.84 -22.45
C ALA A 68 -19.46 -24.60 -22.13
N ARG A 69 -19.38 -25.76 -21.46
CA ARG A 69 -20.56 -26.59 -21.17
C ARG A 69 -21.28 -26.08 -19.91
N PRO A 70 -22.63 -26.01 -19.91
CA PRO A 70 -23.40 -25.72 -18.70
C PRO A 70 -23.07 -26.74 -17.58
N GLY A 71 -23.02 -26.29 -16.33
CA GLY A 71 -22.70 -27.14 -15.18
C GLY A 71 -21.21 -27.31 -14.90
N PHE A 72 -20.30 -26.89 -15.80
CA PHE A 72 -18.86 -27.00 -15.57
C PHE A 72 -18.42 -26.23 -14.31
N CYS A 73 -18.94 -25.02 -14.12
CA CYS A 73 -18.62 -24.22 -12.94
C CYS A 73 -19.16 -24.85 -11.66
N SER A 74 -20.36 -25.44 -11.71
CA SER A 74 -20.90 -26.22 -10.60
C SER A 74 -20.03 -27.42 -10.24
N CYS A 75 -19.55 -28.17 -11.24
CA CYS A 75 -18.63 -29.29 -11.01
C CYS A 75 -17.34 -28.84 -10.32
N LEU A 76 -16.75 -27.72 -10.78
CA LEU A 76 -15.56 -27.15 -10.14
C LEU A 76 -15.83 -26.74 -8.69
N MET A 77 -16.99 -26.13 -8.42
CA MET A 77 -17.38 -25.72 -7.07
C MET A 77 -17.55 -26.92 -6.12
N GLU A 78 -18.13 -28.02 -6.60
CA GLU A 78 -18.21 -29.26 -5.81
C GLU A 78 -16.82 -29.81 -5.49
N ILE A 79 -15.90 -29.88 -6.46
CA ILE A 79 -14.51 -30.32 -6.22
C ILE A 79 -13.80 -29.43 -5.21
N ILE A 80 -14.00 -28.10 -5.28
CA ILE A 80 -13.39 -27.16 -4.35
C ILE A 80 -13.92 -27.35 -2.93
N SER A 81 -15.23 -27.61 -2.78
CA SER A 81 -15.89 -27.72 -1.46
C SER A 81 -15.91 -29.15 -0.87
N ALA A 82 -15.47 -30.15 -1.64
CA ALA A 82 -15.40 -31.54 -1.24
C ALA A 82 -14.45 -31.75 -0.04
N LYS A 83 -14.98 -32.23 1.08
CA LYS A 83 -14.24 -32.42 2.34
C LYS A 83 -13.21 -33.54 2.23
N ASP A 84 -13.52 -34.60 1.50
CA ASP A 84 -12.64 -35.73 1.20
C ASP A 84 -11.44 -35.34 0.34
N LEU A 85 -11.60 -34.30 -0.49
CA LEU A 85 -10.52 -33.74 -1.30
C LEU A 85 -9.72 -32.64 -0.59
N ALA A 86 -10.04 -32.28 0.66
CA ALA A 86 -9.35 -31.22 1.39
C ALA A 86 -7.80 -31.36 1.40
N PRO A 87 -7.21 -32.57 1.53
CA PRO A 87 -5.75 -32.76 1.44
C PRO A 87 -5.17 -32.52 0.04
N GLN A 88 -5.97 -32.58 -1.02
CA GLN A 88 -5.55 -32.43 -2.41
C GLN A 88 -5.55 -30.96 -2.85
N VAL A 89 -4.69 -30.19 -2.20
CA VAL A 89 -4.60 -28.74 -2.37
C VAL A 89 -4.40 -28.35 -3.84
N ASP A 90 -3.50 -29.02 -4.57
CA ASP A 90 -3.14 -28.63 -5.94
C ASP A 90 -4.31 -28.80 -6.91
N VAL A 91 -5.09 -29.88 -6.78
CA VAL A 91 -6.28 -30.14 -7.60
C VAL A 91 -7.37 -29.11 -7.31
N ARG A 92 -7.63 -28.83 -6.02
CA ARG A 92 -8.62 -27.82 -5.60
C ARG A 92 -8.21 -26.40 -6.01
N LEU A 93 -6.92 -26.09 -5.96
CA LEU A 93 -6.37 -24.82 -6.42
C LEU A 93 -6.53 -24.68 -7.94
N MET A 94 -6.19 -25.72 -8.71
CA MET A 94 -6.41 -25.74 -10.15
C MET A 94 -7.89 -25.55 -10.50
N ALA A 95 -8.79 -26.26 -9.81
CA ALA A 95 -10.23 -26.09 -9.98
C ALA A 95 -10.67 -24.64 -9.72
N SER A 96 -10.15 -24.01 -8.67
CA SER A 96 -10.43 -22.61 -8.32
C SER A 96 -9.96 -21.63 -9.40
N VAL A 97 -8.80 -21.91 -10.03
CA VAL A 97 -8.25 -21.09 -11.12
C VAL A 97 -9.11 -21.23 -12.38
N TYR A 98 -9.48 -22.44 -12.78
CA TYR A 98 -10.42 -22.65 -13.89
C TYR A 98 -11.74 -21.93 -13.62
N PHE A 99 -12.27 -22.05 -12.40
CA PHE A 99 -13.53 -21.41 -12.05
C PHE A 99 -13.45 -19.88 -12.15
N LYS A 100 -12.39 -19.27 -11.60
CA LYS A 100 -12.10 -17.83 -11.75
C LYS A 100 -12.08 -17.40 -13.22
N ASN A 101 -11.47 -18.21 -14.09
CA ASN A 101 -11.35 -17.90 -15.52
C ASN A 101 -12.69 -18.04 -16.23
N SER A 102 -13.47 -19.08 -15.95
CA SER A 102 -14.82 -19.28 -16.48
C SER A 102 -15.76 -18.13 -16.13
N ILE A 103 -15.71 -17.61 -14.90
CA ILE A 103 -16.50 -16.43 -14.49
C ILE A 103 -16.16 -15.19 -15.35
N ASN A 104 -14.87 -14.94 -15.64
CA ASN A 104 -14.47 -13.79 -16.46
C ASN A 104 -14.99 -13.87 -17.89
N ARG A 105 -15.06 -15.08 -18.44
CA ARG A 105 -15.41 -15.34 -19.84
C ARG A 105 -16.92 -15.47 -20.04
N TYR A 106 -17.60 -16.23 -19.18
CA TYR A 106 -18.95 -16.74 -19.43
C TYR A 106 -20.02 -16.24 -18.45
N TRP A 107 -19.68 -15.50 -17.39
CA TRP A 107 -20.70 -14.98 -16.46
C TRP A 107 -21.64 -13.97 -17.11
N ARG A 108 -21.11 -13.08 -17.97
CA ARG A 108 -21.95 -12.19 -18.79
C ARG A 108 -22.36 -12.91 -20.07
N ARG A 109 -23.65 -12.88 -20.40
CA ARG A 109 -24.12 -13.30 -21.72
C ARG A 109 -23.54 -12.35 -22.77
N ARG A 110 -22.88 -12.91 -23.79
CA ARG A 110 -22.38 -12.17 -24.96
C ARG A 110 -23.15 -12.63 -26.19
N ARG A 111 -23.07 -11.87 -27.29
CA ARG A 111 -23.75 -12.25 -28.54
C ARG A 111 -23.30 -13.63 -29.04
N ASP A 112 -22.04 -13.98 -28.79
CA ASP A 112 -21.41 -15.21 -29.30
C ASP A 112 -21.31 -16.32 -28.23
N SER A 113 -21.85 -16.12 -27.02
CA SER A 113 -21.86 -17.15 -25.98
C SER A 113 -23.15 -17.12 -25.15
N LEU A 114 -23.81 -18.27 -25.06
CA LEU A 114 -25.00 -18.46 -24.23
C LEU A 114 -24.70 -18.20 -22.74
N GLY A 115 -23.44 -18.31 -22.34
CA GLY A 115 -22.96 -18.04 -20.98
C GLY A 115 -23.53 -19.01 -19.95
N ILE A 116 -23.28 -18.73 -18.68
CA ILE A 116 -23.81 -19.51 -17.56
C ILE A 116 -25.31 -19.19 -17.37
N SER A 117 -26.14 -20.21 -17.16
CA SER A 117 -27.59 -20.06 -16.97
C SER A 117 -27.92 -19.30 -15.68
N ASN A 118 -29.12 -18.72 -15.59
CA ASN A 118 -29.50 -17.96 -14.39
C ASN A 118 -29.67 -18.88 -13.17
N GLU A 119 -30.16 -20.09 -13.40
CA GLU A 119 -30.32 -21.14 -12.40
C GLU A 119 -28.97 -21.56 -11.84
N GLU A 120 -27.98 -21.79 -12.72
CA GLU A 120 -26.61 -22.13 -12.31
C GLU A 120 -25.96 -20.96 -11.55
N LYS A 121 -26.17 -19.71 -12.00
CA LYS A 121 -25.67 -18.52 -11.27
C LYS A 121 -26.22 -18.41 -9.85
N VAL A 122 -27.52 -18.65 -9.65
CA VAL A 122 -28.14 -18.63 -8.32
C VAL A 122 -27.52 -19.72 -7.44
N HIS A 123 -27.40 -20.94 -7.97
CA HIS A 123 -26.79 -22.06 -7.27
C HIS A 123 -25.33 -21.75 -6.86
N LEU A 124 -24.51 -21.27 -7.79
CA LEU A 124 -23.10 -20.93 -7.53
C LEU A 124 -22.95 -19.84 -6.48
N ARG A 125 -23.78 -18.79 -6.52
CA ARG A 125 -23.76 -17.72 -5.50
C ARG A 125 -24.08 -18.26 -4.10
N GLN A 126 -25.09 -19.11 -3.99
CA GLN A 126 -25.44 -19.75 -2.72
C GLN A 126 -24.33 -20.68 -2.22
N LYS A 127 -23.78 -21.53 -3.09
CA LYS A 127 -22.67 -22.44 -2.74
C LYS A 127 -21.42 -21.68 -2.31
N LEU A 128 -21.04 -20.62 -3.01
CA LEU A 128 -19.91 -19.76 -2.62
C LEU A 128 -20.08 -19.16 -1.22
N LEU A 129 -21.29 -18.69 -0.88
CA LEU A 129 -21.59 -18.14 0.44
C LEU A 129 -21.75 -19.22 1.53
N SER A 130 -21.95 -20.48 1.15
CA SER A 130 -21.92 -21.60 2.11
C SER A 130 -20.49 -22.08 2.44
N HIS A 131 -19.50 -21.77 1.57
CA HIS A 131 -18.11 -22.20 1.69
C HIS A 131 -17.16 -21.05 2.05
N LEU A 132 -17.44 -20.36 3.17
CA LEU A 132 -16.66 -19.19 3.60
C LEU A 132 -15.45 -19.54 4.47
N ARG A 133 -15.42 -20.73 5.07
CA ARG A 133 -14.35 -21.18 5.99
C ARG A 133 -13.35 -22.10 5.27
N GLU A 134 -12.65 -21.55 4.29
CA GLU A 134 -11.57 -22.25 3.59
C GLU A 134 -10.24 -22.19 4.36
N GLU A 135 -9.65 -23.36 4.61
CA GLU A 135 -8.38 -23.48 5.34
C GLU A 135 -7.20 -23.01 4.49
N ASN A 136 -7.13 -23.44 3.23
CA ASN A 136 -6.05 -23.05 2.34
C ASN A 136 -6.19 -21.57 1.92
N TYR A 137 -5.20 -20.75 2.27
CA TYR A 137 -5.24 -19.32 2.00
C TYR A 137 -5.30 -18.96 0.50
N GLN A 138 -4.63 -19.72 -0.38
CA GLN A 138 -4.61 -19.44 -1.83
C GLN A 138 -5.96 -19.73 -2.48
N ILE A 139 -6.62 -20.82 -2.08
CA ILE A 139 -7.99 -21.14 -2.50
C ILE A 139 -8.95 -20.06 -1.98
N ALA A 140 -8.87 -19.71 -0.69
CA ALA A 140 -9.71 -18.67 -0.09
C ALA A 140 -9.55 -17.32 -0.82
N LEU A 141 -8.32 -16.95 -1.17
CA LEU A 141 -8.03 -15.74 -1.95
C LEU A 141 -8.65 -15.80 -3.35
N THR A 142 -8.53 -16.93 -4.03
CA THR A 142 -9.11 -17.14 -5.37
C THR A 142 -10.63 -17.04 -5.32
N LEU A 143 -11.28 -17.65 -4.32
CA LEU A 143 -12.71 -17.56 -4.10
C LEU A 143 -13.16 -16.12 -3.76
N ALA A 144 -12.39 -15.38 -2.96
CA ALA A 144 -12.68 -13.98 -2.66
C ALA A 144 -12.64 -13.09 -3.92
N VAL A 145 -11.67 -13.32 -4.81
CA VAL A 145 -11.59 -12.64 -6.12
C VAL A 145 -12.75 -13.04 -7.02
N LEU A 146 -13.16 -14.31 -6.97
CA LEU A 146 -14.30 -14.81 -7.75
C LEU A 146 -15.60 -14.13 -7.29
N ILE A 147 -15.87 -14.11 -5.99
CA ILE A 147 -17.03 -13.44 -5.40
C ILE A 147 -17.03 -11.95 -5.75
N SER A 148 -15.88 -11.27 -5.66
CA SER A 148 -15.81 -9.84 -5.99
C SER A 148 -16.15 -9.56 -7.45
N LYS A 149 -15.68 -10.40 -8.37
CA LYS A 149 -15.96 -10.29 -9.81
C LYS A 149 -17.44 -10.52 -10.13
N ILE A 150 -18.06 -11.52 -9.50
CA ILE A 150 -19.51 -11.73 -9.61
C ILE A 150 -20.25 -10.51 -9.04
N ALA A 151 -19.90 -10.04 -7.85
CA ALA A 151 -20.52 -8.87 -7.22
C ALA A 151 -20.41 -7.60 -8.09
N ARG A 152 -19.30 -7.41 -8.82
CA ARG A 152 -19.18 -6.29 -9.77
C ARG A 152 -20.31 -6.29 -10.80
N ILE A 153 -20.73 -7.47 -11.25
CA ILE A 153 -21.71 -7.63 -12.32
C ILE A 153 -23.12 -7.63 -11.73
N ASP A 154 -23.33 -8.37 -10.63
CA ASP A 154 -24.66 -8.75 -10.15
C ASP A 154 -25.13 -7.89 -8.96
N TYR A 155 -24.24 -7.24 -8.21
CA TYR A 155 -24.63 -6.36 -7.10
C TYR A 155 -24.90 -4.92 -7.59
N PRO A 156 -26.00 -4.28 -7.16
CA PRO A 156 -26.95 -4.71 -6.12
C PRO A 156 -28.21 -5.45 -6.61
N THR A 157 -28.47 -5.53 -7.92
CA THR A 157 -29.78 -5.93 -8.44
C THR A 157 -30.04 -7.43 -8.41
N GLU A 158 -29.10 -8.22 -8.93
CA GLU A 158 -29.24 -9.68 -9.05
C GLU A 158 -28.80 -10.39 -7.77
N TRP A 159 -27.91 -9.77 -6.98
CA TRP A 159 -27.36 -10.33 -5.73
C TRP A 159 -27.50 -9.40 -4.51
N PRO A 160 -28.71 -8.96 -4.15
CA PRO A 160 -28.93 -7.93 -3.13
C PRO A 160 -28.50 -8.32 -1.72
N ASP A 161 -28.55 -9.61 -1.39
CA ASP A 161 -28.34 -10.19 -0.07
C ASP A 161 -26.87 -10.49 0.27
N LEU A 162 -25.93 -10.22 -0.66
CA LEU A 162 -24.50 -10.52 -0.49
C LEU A 162 -23.93 -10.02 0.85
N PHE A 163 -24.07 -8.72 1.15
CA PHE A 163 -23.50 -8.15 2.38
C PHE A 163 -24.25 -8.59 3.64
N SER A 164 -25.57 -8.79 3.57
CA SER A 164 -26.35 -9.27 4.72
C SER A 164 -25.99 -10.70 5.10
N VAL A 165 -25.79 -11.59 4.12
CA VAL A 165 -25.38 -12.97 4.37
C VAL A 165 -23.96 -13.02 4.96
N LEU A 166 -23.01 -12.25 4.41
CA LEU A 166 -21.66 -12.15 4.99
C LEU A 166 -21.69 -11.61 6.43
N ALA A 167 -22.52 -10.61 6.71
CA ALA A 167 -22.69 -10.06 8.05
C ALA A 167 -23.31 -11.07 9.03
N GLN A 168 -24.29 -11.86 8.59
CA GLN A 168 -24.87 -12.93 9.40
C GLN A 168 -23.83 -14.01 9.75
N HIS A 169 -23.04 -14.45 8.77
CA HIS A 169 -21.98 -15.44 9.03
C HIS A 169 -20.89 -14.92 9.99
N LEU A 170 -20.61 -13.61 10.00
CA LEU A 170 -19.67 -13.02 10.95
C LEU A 170 -20.11 -13.13 12.41
N GLN A 171 -21.42 -13.20 12.70
CA GLN A 171 -21.93 -13.26 14.08
C GLN A 171 -21.54 -14.56 14.79
N SER A 172 -21.38 -15.65 14.05
CA SER A 172 -21.03 -16.98 14.58
C SER A 172 -19.71 -17.52 14.04
N ALA A 173 -18.88 -16.65 13.44
CA ALA A 173 -17.62 -17.05 12.83
C ALA A 173 -16.53 -17.28 13.89
N ASP A 174 -15.74 -18.35 13.71
CA ASP A 174 -14.46 -18.48 14.38
C ASP A 174 -13.41 -17.50 13.78
N VAL A 175 -12.21 -17.45 14.37
CA VAL A 175 -11.15 -16.52 13.95
C VAL A 175 -10.81 -16.70 12.46
N LEU A 176 -10.74 -17.95 11.99
CA LEU A 176 -10.43 -18.28 10.61
C LEU A 176 -11.55 -17.83 9.66
N ALA A 177 -12.80 -18.23 9.91
CA ALA A 177 -13.94 -17.84 9.08
C ALA A 177 -14.10 -16.32 9.06
N SER A 178 -13.93 -15.65 10.20
CA SER A 178 -13.98 -14.20 10.31
C SER A 178 -12.93 -13.55 9.41
N HIS A 179 -11.68 -14.01 9.48
CA HIS A 179 -10.63 -13.54 8.57
C HIS A 179 -11.02 -13.77 7.10
N ARG A 180 -11.52 -14.96 6.71
CA ARG A 180 -11.89 -15.25 5.32
C ARG A 180 -13.02 -14.35 4.83
N ILE A 181 -14.02 -14.08 5.67
CA ILE A 181 -15.10 -13.15 5.33
C ILE A 181 -14.55 -11.72 5.13
N PHE A 182 -13.63 -11.25 5.98
CA PHE A 182 -12.99 -9.95 5.80
C PHE A 182 -12.14 -9.87 4.51
N LEU A 183 -11.53 -10.98 4.09
CA LEU A 183 -10.84 -11.05 2.81
C LEU A 183 -11.82 -10.89 1.64
N ILE A 184 -12.97 -11.57 1.70
CA ILE A 184 -14.05 -11.46 0.70
C ILE A 184 -14.62 -10.03 0.67
N LEU A 185 -14.91 -9.46 1.83
CA LEU A 185 -15.39 -8.07 1.96
C LEU A 185 -14.40 -7.08 1.36
N PHE A 186 -13.11 -7.19 1.70
CA PHE A 186 -12.08 -6.32 1.14
C PHE A 186 -12.02 -6.41 -0.39
N ARG A 187 -11.97 -7.63 -0.95
CA ARG A 187 -11.93 -7.84 -2.41
C ARG A 187 -13.18 -7.29 -3.08
N THR A 188 -14.35 -7.53 -2.50
CA THR A 188 -15.65 -7.07 -3.01
C THR A 188 -15.76 -5.55 -3.00
N LEU A 189 -15.44 -4.91 -1.88
CA LEU A 189 -15.48 -3.45 -1.73
C LEU A 189 -14.47 -2.76 -2.66
N LYS A 190 -13.26 -3.31 -2.78
CA LYS A 190 -12.26 -2.84 -3.75
C LYS A 190 -12.83 -2.87 -5.17
N GLU A 191 -13.42 -3.99 -5.57
CA GLU A 191 -14.01 -4.14 -6.92
C GLU A 191 -15.15 -3.13 -7.16
N LEU A 192 -16.08 -3.00 -6.21
CA LEU A 192 -17.23 -2.10 -6.31
C LEU A 192 -16.84 -0.62 -6.30
N SER A 193 -15.82 -0.24 -5.53
CA SER A 193 -15.33 1.15 -5.44
C SER A 193 -14.83 1.71 -6.79
N THR A 194 -14.45 0.83 -7.72
CA THR A 194 -13.98 1.23 -9.06
C THR A 194 -15.11 1.47 -10.06
N LYS A 195 -16.39 1.25 -9.68
CA LYS A 195 -17.54 1.61 -10.52
C LYS A 195 -17.65 3.14 -10.61
N ARG A 196 -17.31 3.71 -11.76
CA ARG A 196 -17.27 5.17 -11.99
C ARG A 196 -18.62 5.79 -12.36
N LEU A 197 -19.62 4.98 -12.74
CA LEU A 197 -20.96 5.46 -13.05
C LEU A 197 -21.67 5.91 -11.76
N ILE A 198 -22.53 6.93 -11.88
CA ILE A 198 -23.21 7.58 -10.75
C ILE A 198 -23.98 6.57 -9.89
N ASP A 199 -24.71 5.64 -10.51
CA ASP A 199 -25.47 4.62 -9.78
C ASP A 199 -24.56 3.69 -8.96
N GLY A 200 -23.38 3.34 -9.51
CA GLY A 200 -22.36 2.57 -8.82
C GLY A 200 -21.76 3.33 -7.63
N GLN A 201 -21.46 4.61 -7.81
CA GLN A 201 -20.96 5.48 -6.74
C GLN A 201 -21.98 5.67 -5.62
N ARG A 202 -23.26 5.88 -5.97
CA ARG A 202 -24.37 5.99 -4.99
C ARG A 202 -24.53 4.69 -4.20
N THR A 203 -24.51 3.55 -4.89
CA THR A 203 -24.57 2.23 -4.26
C THR A 203 -23.40 2.05 -3.28
N PHE A 204 -22.18 2.42 -3.69
CA PHE A 204 -21.01 2.32 -2.83
C PHE A 204 -21.10 3.24 -1.60
N ALA A 205 -21.59 4.48 -1.77
CA ALA A 205 -21.82 5.40 -0.66
C ALA A 205 -22.82 4.84 0.37
N GLN A 206 -23.89 4.18 -0.09
CA GLN A 206 -24.84 3.49 0.79
C GLN A 206 -24.16 2.36 1.56
N ILE A 207 -23.39 1.49 0.88
CA ILE A 207 -22.61 0.44 1.54
C ILE A 207 -21.69 1.04 2.62
N SER A 208 -20.96 2.10 2.29
CA SER A 208 -20.07 2.77 3.24
C SER A 208 -20.81 3.29 4.47
N SER A 209 -21.96 3.93 4.29
CA SER A 209 -22.74 4.44 5.42
C SER A 209 -23.22 3.35 6.39
N HIS A 210 -23.53 2.15 5.89
CA HIS A 210 -23.99 1.04 6.72
C HIS A 210 -22.84 0.23 7.34
N PHE A 211 -21.72 0.12 6.65
CA PHE A 211 -20.63 -0.80 7.03
C PHE A 211 -19.49 -0.14 7.79
N PHE A 212 -19.40 1.20 7.77
CA PHE A 212 -18.31 1.94 8.40
C PHE A 212 -18.26 1.71 9.92
N ASP A 213 -19.34 1.96 10.66
CA ASP A 213 -19.35 1.86 12.14
C ASP A 213 -19.06 0.44 12.64
N PHE A 214 -19.50 -0.57 11.87
CA PHE A 214 -19.20 -1.97 12.20
C PHE A 214 -17.71 -2.27 12.00
N SER A 215 -17.17 -1.93 10.83
CA SER A 215 -15.75 -2.13 10.52
C SER A 215 -14.85 -1.39 11.49
N TRP A 216 -15.23 -0.15 11.83
CA TRP A 216 -14.48 0.69 12.74
C TRP A 216 -14.42 0.13 14.16
N ARG A 217 -15.57 -0.25 14.73
CA ARG A 217 -15.61 -0.87 16.06
C ARG A 217 -14.82 -2.16 16.11
N LEU A 218 -14.92 -3.02 15.09
CA LEU A 218 -14.13 -4.25 15.05
C LEU A 218 -12.63 -3.95 15.02
N TRP A 219 -12.19 -2.98 14.20
CA TRP A 219 -10.79 -2.58 14.15
C TRP A 219 -10.28 -2.10 15.51
N GLN A 220 -11.10 -1.33 16.24
CA GLN A 220 -10.79 -0.87 17.60
C GLN A 220 -10.71 -2.02 18.62
N CYS A 221 -11.59 -3.01 18.53
CA CYS A 221 -11.51 -4.20 19.38
C CYS A 221 -10.24 -5.00 19.07
N ASP A 222 -9.95 -5.23 17.79
CA ASP A 222 -8.82 -6.04 17.34
C ASP A 222 -7.48 -5.44 17.76
N ILE A 223 -7.30 -4.10 17.70
CA ILE A 223 -6.04 -3.49 18.17
C ILE A 223 -5.80 -3.74 19.67
N GLN A 224 -6.85 -3.72 20.50
CA GLN A 224 -6.71 -4.04 21.93
C GLN A 224 -6.33 -5.50 22.14
N THR A 225 -6.97 -6.43 21.41
CA THR A 225 -6.61 -7.86 21.43
C THR A 225 -5.17 -8.10 20.99
N ILE A 226 -4.71 -7.42 19.93
CA ILE A 226 -3.35 -7.53 19.41
C ILE A 226 -2.33 -7.04 20.44
N LEU A 227 -2.54 -5.84 21.01
CA LEU A 227 -1.63 -5.26 22.00
C LEU A 227 -1.56 -6.13 23.27
N HIS A 228 -2.69 -6.67 23.71
CA HIS A 228 -2.71 -7.63 24.82
C HIS A 228 -1.90 -8.89 24.49
N GLY A 229 -2.14 -9.49 23.32
CA GLY A 229 -1.38 -10.66 22.86
C GLY A 229 0.12 -10.39 22.75
N PHE A 230 0.52 -9.21 22.28
CA PHE A 230 1.93 -8.81 22.20
C PHE A 230 2.56 -8.64 23.57
N SER A 231 1.84 -8.07 24.53
CA SER A 231 2.30 -7.99 25.92
C SER A 231 2.53 -9.38 26.51
N THR A 232 1.61 -10.33 26.28
CA THR A 232 1.75 -11.71 26.76
C THR A 232 2.94 -12.41 26.12
N LEU A 233 3.11 -12.27 24.80
CA LEU A 233 4.23 -12.87 24.07
C LEU A 233 5.59 -12.34 24.54
N ALA A 234 5.68 -11.03 24.78
CA ALA A 234 6.90 -10.40 25.30
C ALA A 234 7.30 -10.92 26.69
N GLN A 235 6.36 -11.45 27.47
CA GLN A 235 6.57 -11.95 28.84
C GLN A 235 6.78 -13.48 28.90
N SER A 236 6.43 -14.22 27.86
CA SER A 236 6.40 -15.69 27.87
C SER A 236 7.68 -16.34 27.32
N PHE A 237 8.17 -17.40 27.98
CA PHE A 237 9.16 -18.33 27.44
C PHE A 237 8.43 -19.55 26.82
N SER A 238 8.88 -19.98 25.63
CA SER A 238 8.22 -20.89 24.67
C SER A 238 7.60 -22.19 25.25
N SER A 239 6.34 -22.48 24.86
CA SER A 239 5.58 -23.72 25.12
C SER A 239 4.68 -24.07 23.93
N ASN A 240 4.36 -25.35 23.68
CA ASN A 240 3.57 -25.80 22.52
C ASN A 240 2.12 -25.26 22.51
N ALA A 241 1.50 -25.00 23.67
CA ALA A 241 0.17 -24.37 23.73
C ALA A 241 0.20 -22.91 23.21
N LEU A 242 1.39 -22.30 23.15
CA LEU A 242 1.62 -20.96 22.63
C LEU A 242 1.52 -20.92 21.10
N GLU A 243 1.83 -22.01 20.39
CA GLU A 243 1.85 -22.02 18.92
C GLU A 243 0.45 -21.82 18.33
N GLN A 244 -0.55 -22.55 18.83
CA GLN A 244 -1.95 -22.38 18.38
C GLN A 244 -2.48 -20.97 18.70
N HIS A 245 -2.20 -20.45 19.91
CA HIS A 245 -2.58 -19.09 20.27
C HIS A 245 -1.88 -18.03 19.42
N GLN A 246 -0.62 -18.27 19.01
CA GLN A 246 0.10 -17.39 18.08
C GLN A 246 -0.50 -17.39 16.68
N GLU A 247 -0.97 -18.54 16.18
CA GLU A 247 -1.64 -18.61 14.87
C GLU A 247 -2.97 -17.87 14.87
N GLU A 248 -3.80 -18.05 15.91
CA GLU A 248 -5.05 -17.31 16.06
C GLU A 248 -4.80 -15.80 16.20
N LEU A 249 -3.81 -15.40 17.01
CA LEU A 249 -3.41 -13.99 17.14
C LEU A 249 -2.93 -13.42 15.80
N TYR A 250 -2.16 -14.18 15.03
CA TYR A 250 -1.69 -13.76 13.71
C TYR A 250 -2.85 -13.61 12.71
N LEU A 251 -3.87 -14.48 12.77
CA LEU A 251 -5.08 -14.31 11.97
C LEU A 251 -5.86 -13.05 12.38
N VAL A 252 -5.91 -12.71 13.68
CA VAL A 252 -6.48 -11.43 14.14
C VAL A 252 -5.69 -10.26 13.58
N CYS A 253 -4.34 -10.32 13.60
CA CYS A 253 -3.46 -9.33 12.98
C CYS A 253 -3.76 -9.13 11.48
N GLU A 254 -3.86 -10.22 10.70
CA GLU A 254 -4.17 -10.14 9.26
C GLU A 254 -5.59 -9.61 9.02
N ARG A 255 -6.58 -10.02 9.83
CA ARG A 255 -7.95 -9.48 9.79
C ARG A 255 -7.96 -7.98 10.07
N TRP A 256 -7.21 -7.53 11.07
CA TRP A 256 -7.08 -6.13 11.43
C TRP A 256 -6.49 -5.30 10.26
N LEU A 257 -5.50 -5.83 9.53
CA LEU A 257 -4.97 -5.20 8.31
C LEU A 257 -6.00 -5.15 7.18
N LEU A 258 -6.81 -6.20 6.99
CA LEU A 258 -7.91 -6.20 6.02
C LEU A 258 -8.96 -5.16 6.39
N CYS A 259 -9.33 -5.08 7.67
CA CYS A 259 -10.28 -4.11 8.19
C CYS A 259 -9.77 -2.67 8.00
N LEU A 260 -8.49 -2.40 8.25
CA LEU A 260 -7.85 -1.11 7.98
C LEU A 260 -7.97 -0.71 6.50
N LYS A 261 -7.71 -1.66 5.57
CA LYS A 261 -7.86 -1.44 4.13
C LYS A 261 -9.33 -1.18 3.74
N ILE A 262 -10.26 -1.88 4.37
CA ILE A 262 -11.71 -1.65 4.18
C ILE A 262 -12.07 -0.25 4.63
N ILE A 263 -11.75 0.14 5.86
CA ILE A 263 -12.04 1.48 6.41
C ILE A 263 -11.49 2.56 5.47
N ARG A 264 -10.24 2.43 5.02
CA ARG A 264 -9.66 3.34 4.02
C ARG A 264 -10.51 3.42 2.75
N GLN A 265 -10.90 2.27 2.19
CA GLN A 265 -11.69 2.21 0.96
C GLN A 265 -13.08 2.85 1.13
N LEU A 266 -13.72 2.61 2.28
CA LEU A 266 -15.01 3.20 2.62
C LEU A 266 -14.92 4.71 2.72
N ILE A 267 -13.88 5.23 3.39
CA ILE A 267 -13.60 6.67 3.52
C ILE A 267 -13.40 7.31 2.15
N ILE A 268 -12.43 6.81 1.37
CA ILE A 268 -12.00 7.44 0.11
C ILE A 268 -13.09 7.40 -0.97
N SER A 269 -13.81 6.29 -1.09
CA SER A 269 -14.75 6.08 -2.19
C SER A 269 -16.22 6.25 -1.80
N GLY A 270 -16.54 6.25 -0.50
CA GLY A 270 -17.91 6.28 -0.01
C GLY A 270 -18.37 7.62 0.53
N PHE A 271 -17.45 8.49 0.97
CA PHE A 271 -17.79 9.79 1.52
C PHE A 271 -17.35 10.91 0.56
N PRO A 272 -18.10 12.03 0.50
CA PRO A 272 -17.70 13.16 -0.31
C PRO A 272 -16.39 13.75 0.24
N SER A 273 -15.43 14.01 -0.64
CA SER A 273 -14.21 14.74 -0.27
C SER A 273 -14.56 16.16 0.20
N ASP A 274 -13.84 16.61 1.22
CA ASP A 274 -13.73 17.98 1.70
C ASP A 274 -13.51 19.03 0.59
N ALA A 275 -12.78 18.71 -0.47
CA ALA A 275 -12.61 19.58 -1.63
C ALA A 275 -13.94 19.90 -2.34
N LYS A 276 -14.91 18.97 -2.28
CA LYS A 276 -16.25 19.13 -2.87
C LYS A 276 -17.28 19.62 -1.86
N SER A 277 -17.23 19.12 -0.62
CA SER A 277 -18.22 19.43 0.41
C SER A 277 -17.90 20.72 1.17
N VAL A 278 -16.63 21.15 1.21
CA VAL A 278 -16.12 22.21 2.07
C VAL A 278 -16.51 21.98 3.54
N GLN A 279 -16.59 20.71 3.92
CA GLN A 279 -16.93 20.25 5.25
C GLN A 279 -15.92 19.19 5.68
N GLU A 280 -15.68 19.14 6.99
CA GLU A 280 -14.87 18.09 7.59
C GLU A 280 -15.49 16.71 7.32
N VAL A 281 -14.68 15.78 6.82
CA VAL A 281 -15.11 14.39 6.61
C VAL A 281 -15.11 13.70 7.97
N GLY A 282 -16.29 13.58 8.59
CA GLY A 282 -16.47 12.99 9.93
C GLY A 282 -15.68 11.68 10.16
N PRO A 283 -15.79 10.68 9.28
CA PRO A 283 -14.99 9.46 9.34
C PRO A 283 -13.47 9.68 9.44
N VAL A 284 -12.92 10.66 8.71
CA VAL A 284 -11.48 10.96 8.75
C VAL A 284 -11.09 11.55 10.11
N LYS A 285 -11.91 12.46 10.64
CA LYS A 285 -11.70 13.07 11.96
C LYS A 285 -11.66 12.02 13.08
N GLU A 286 -12.57 11.06 13.03
CA GLU A 286 -12.69 10.00 14.03
C GLU A 286 -11.52 9.01 13.94
N VAL A 287 -11.18 8.59 12.72
CA VAL A 287 -10.26 7.47 12.49
C VAL A 287 -8.79 7.87 12.61
N SER A 288 -8.42 9.06 12.13
CA SER A 288 -7.01 9.47 12.01
C SER A 288 -6.26 9.52 13.35
N PRO A 289 -6.79 10.14 14.43
CA PRO A 289 -6.07 10.22 15.70
C PRO A 289 -5.81 8.84 16.34
N VAL A 290 -6.80 7.95 16.27
CA VAL A 290 -6.71 6.61 16.85
C VAL A 290 -5.71 5.74 16.09
N ILE A 291 -5.67 5.87 14.76
CA ILE A 291 -4.64 5.22 13.92
C ILE A 291 -3.23 5.66 14.31
N LEU A 292 -3.00 6.96 14.48
CA LEU A 292 -1.68 7.47 14.86
C LEU A 292 -1.26 6.96 16.25
N ASN A 293 -2.21 6.87 17.18
CA ASN A 293 -1.96 6.29 18.51
C ASN A 293 -1.64 4.78 18.42
N ALA A 294 -2.26 4.05 17.50
CA ALA A 294 -1.94 2.64 17.26
C ALA A 294 -0.49 2.45 16.77
N ILE A 295 0.00 3.33 15.87
CA ILE A 295 1.42 3.31 15.45
C ILE A 295 2.33 3.44 16.67
N GLN A 296 2.06 4.42 17.53
CA GLN A 296 2.86 4.65 18.74
C GLN A 296 2.83 3.44 19.69
N SER A 297 1.67 2.79 19.81
CA SER A 297 1.49 1.61 20.66
C SER A 297 2.26 0.38 20.19
N PHE A 298 2.57 0.29 18.89
CA PHE A 298 3.39 -0.81 18.35
C PHE A 298 4.90 -0.60 18.51
N LEU A 299 5.37 0.64 18.63
CA LEU A 299 6.81 0.96 18.70
C LEU A 299 7.58 0.21 19.80
N PRO A 300 7.06 0.03 21.04
CA PRO A 300 7.77 -0.69 22.10
C PRO A 300 8.11 -2.15 21.75
N TYR A 301 7.32 -2.78 20.87
CA TYR A 301 7.50 -4.17 20.48
C TYR A 301 8.46 -4.34 19.29
N TYR A 302 8.77 -3.26 18.56
CA TYR A 302 9.54 -3.33 17.32
C TYR A 302 10.94 -3.92 17.53
N SER A 303 11.69 -3.42 18.52
CA SER A 303 13.05 -3.91 18.83
C SER A 303 13.02 -5.30 19.45
N THR A 304 12.07 -5.54 20.37
CA THR A 304 11.93 -6.81 21.10
C THR A 304 11.61 -7.97 20.17
N PHE A 305 10.69 -7.78 19.22
CA PHE A 305 10.23 -8.85 18.34
C PHE A 305 11.17 -9.14 17.17
N GLN A 306 12.11 -8.24 16.86
CA GLN A 306 13.05 -8.39 15.75
C GLN A 306 13.78 -9.74 15.78
N LYS A 307 14.16 -10.22 16.97
CA LYS A 307 14.88 -11.50 17.13
C LYS A 307 13.98 -12.64 17.62
N ALA A 308 13.00 -12.34 18.48
CA ALA A 308 12.19 -13.36 19.15
C ALA A 308 10.98 -13.84 18.33
N HIS A 309 10.39 -12.96 17.51
CA HIS A 309 9.09 -13.18 16.87
C HIS A 309 9.04 -12.57 15.46
N THR A 310 9.78 -13.15 14.52
CA THR A 310 9.97 -12.61 13.16
C THR A 310 8.65 -12.38 12.40
N LYS A 311 7.66 -13.28 12.54
CA LYS A 311 6.33 -13.13 11.93
C LYS A 311 5.60 -11.86 12.43
N PHE A 312 5.61 -11.61 13.74
CA PHE A 312 4.97 -10.44 14.33
C PHE A 312 5.77 -9.15 14.09
N TRP A 313 7.09 -9.26 14.01
CA TRP A 313 7.94 -8.14 13.59
C TRP A 313 7.65 -7.71 12.15
N ASP A 314 7.45 -8.66 11.23
CA ASP A 314 7.03 -8.36 9.87
C ASP A 314 5.65 -7.71 9.80
N PHE A 315 4.71 -8.22 10.60
CA PHE A 315 3.41 -7.59 10.80
C PHE A 315 3.54 -6.14 11.28
N ILE A 316 4.36 -5.83 12.29
CA ILE A 316 4.52 -4.45 12.80
C ILE A 316 5.01 -3.50 11.69
N LYS A 317 6.00 -3.92 10.88
CA LYS A 317 6.46 -3.12 9.72
C LYS A 317 5.30 -2.86 8.75
N ARG A 318 4.55 -3.91 8.39
CA ARG A 318 3.38 -3.82 7.50
C ARG A 318 2.31 -2.92 8.08
N ALA A 319 2.02 -3.04 9.37
CA ALA A 319 1.03 -2.25 10.10
C ALA A 319 1.38 -0.76 10.11
N CYS A 320 2.57 -0.38 10.58
CA CYS A 320 3.01 1.02 10.60
C CYS A 320 2.97 1.66 9.21
N THR A 321 3.42 0.94 8.18
CA THR A 321 3.36 1.42 6.79
C THR A 321 1.92 1.59 6.30
N LYS A 322 1.02 0.63 6.56
CA LYS A 322 -0.38 0.72 6.12
C LYS A 322 -1.19 1.76 6.89
N LEU A 323 -0.86 2.01 8.16
CA LEU A 323 -1.50 3.04 8.98
C LEU A 323 -1.22 4.45 8.42
N MET A 324 0.02 4.73 8.02
CA MET A 324 0.37 6.00 7.35
C MET A 324 -0.27 6.16 5.98
N LYS A 325 -0.58 5.06 5.29
CA LYS A 325 -1.25 5.15 4.00
C LYS A 325 -2.66 5.71 4.08
N ILE A 326 -3.36 5.69 5.21
CA ILE A 326 -4.69 6.35 5.26
C ILE A 326 -4.59 7.86 5.05
N THR A 327 -3.45 8.47 5.37
CA THR A 327 -3.19 9.90 5.16
C THR A 327 -2.50 10.20 3.81
N ASP A 328 -1.90 9.20 3.13
CA ASP A 328 -1.21 9.36 1.84
C ASP A 328 -1.41 8.16 0.87
N PRO A 329 -1.98 8.35 -0.35
CA PRO A 329 -2.42 7.24 -1.20
C PRO A 329 -1.41 6.52 -2.11
N GLU A 330 -0.09 6.75 -2.04
CA GLU A 330 0.94 6.27 -2.99
C GLU A 330 1.46 4.79 -2.84
N PRO A 331 2.24 4.22 -3.80
CA PRO A 331 2.23 2.78 -4.10
C PRO A 331 2.97 1.85 -3.10
N ASP A 332 2.90 0.55 -3.39
CA ASP A 332 3.16 -0.57 -2.48
C ASP A 332 4.62 -1.06 -2.54
N VAL A 333 5.46 -0.62 -1.58
CA VAL A 333 6.74 -1.24 -1.20
C VAL A 333 6.88 -1.18 0.34
N LEU A 334 7.49 -2.18 0.98
CA LEU A 334 7.48 -2.40 2.44
C LEU A 334 8.89 -2.32 3.04
N SER A 335 9.24 -1.18 3.64
CA SER A 335 10.41 -1.00 4.51
C SER A 335 10.14 0.09 5.56
N PHE A 336 10.86 0.09 6.69
CA PHE A 336 10.79 1.20 7.65
C PHE A 336 11.22 2.53 7.02
N GLU A 337 12.12 2.46 6.04
CA GLU A 337 12.49 3.59 5.19
C GLU A 337 11.27 4.16 4.43
N GLN A 338 10.44 3.30 3.82
CA GLN A 338 9.21 3.77 3.18
C GLN A 338 8.25 4.44 4.16
N PHE A 339 8.15 3.95 5.40
CA PHE A 339 7.36 4.62 6.44
C PHE A 339 7.90 6.03 6.72
N LEU A 340 9.21 6.21 6.85
CA LEU A 340 9.82 7.53 7.04
C LEU A 340 9.58 8.46 5.84
N ILE A 341 9.71 7.94 4.62
CA ILE A 341 9.39 8.67 3.39
C ILE A 341 7.94 9.15 3.45
N GLN A 342 6.97 8.28 3.74
CA GLN A 342 5.56 8.67 3.82
C GLN A 342 5.29 9.70 4.94
N CYS A 343 5.98 9.61 6.08
CA CYS A 343 5.93 10.66 7.10
C CYS A 343 6.43 12.00 6.57
N MET A 344 7.55 12.02 5.85
CA MET A 344 8.13 13.25 5.27
C MET A 344 7.24 13.81 4.16
N VAL A 345 6.68 12.96 3.28
CA VAL A 345 5.71 13.34 2.24
C VAL A 345 4.46 13.96 2.87
N MET A 346 3.93 13.37 3.94
CA MET A 346 2.79 13.92 4.67
C MET A 346 3.11 15.32 5.22
N VAL A 347 4.25 15.49 5.91
CA VAL A 347 4.64 16.79 6.46
C VAL A 347 4.84 17.81 5.33
N LYS A 348 5.52 17.44 4.24
CA LYS A 348 5.74 18.32 3.08
C LYS A 348 4.41 18.75 2.45
N SER A 349 3.51 17.81 2.22
CA SER A 349 2.18 18.05 1.63
C SER A 349 1.36 19.01 2.49
N VAL A 350 1.42 18.86 3.81
CA VAL A 350 0.76 19.78 4.75
C VAL A 350 1.37 21.19 4.68
N LEU A 351 2.70 21.30 4.59
CA LEU A 351 3.41 22.59 4.52
C LEU A 351 3.26 23.31 3.17
N GLU A 352 3.05 22.57 2.07
CA GLU A 352 2.83 23.11 0.72
C GLU A 352 1.37 23.43 0.42
N CYS A 353 0.42 22.84 1.16
CA CYS A 353 -1.01 23.01 0.92
C CYS A 353 -1.39 24.51 0.92
N LYS A 354 -1.78 25.02 -0.25
CA LYS A 354 -2.07 26.44 -0.46
C LYS A 354 -3.29 26.87 0.35
N GLU A 355 -4.24 25.96 0.53
CA GLU A 355 -5.47 26.14 1.30
C GLU A 355 -5.19 26.29 2.80
N TYR A 356 -4.07 25.76 3.30
CA TYR A 356 -3.67 25.87 4.70
C TYR A 356 -2.91 27.16 5.00
N LYS A 357 -2.38 27.84 3.96
CA LYS A 357 -1.70 29.13 4.11
C LYS A 357 -2.72 30.25 4.29
N ARG A 358 -2.41 31.23 5.16
CA ARG A 358 -3.24 32.42 5.34
C ARG A 358 -3.33 33.20 4.02
N SER A 359 -4.53 33.33 3.47
CA SER A 359 -4.76 34.17 2.28
C SER A 359 -4.59 35.65 2.64
N LEU A 360 -3.61 36.31 2.01
CA LEU A 360 -3.37 37.76 2.13
C LEU A 360 -4.14 38.58 1.08
N THR A 361 -4.87 37.96 0.15
CA THR A 361 -5.61 38.68 -0.89
C THR A 361 -6.95 39.20 -0.35
N GLY A 362 -6.90 40.41 0.20
CA GLY A 362 -8.07 41.24 0.41
C GLY A 362 -8.54 41.87 -0.91
N ARG A 363 -9.69 41.43 -1.40
CA ARG A 363 -10.65 42.36 -2.03
C ARG A 363 -11.96 42.19 -1.28
N VAL A 364 -12.33 43.24 -0.56
CA VAL A 364 -13.62 43.37 0.10
C VAL A 364 -14.66 43.54 -1.00
N MET A 365 -15.59 42.60 -1.13
CA MET A 365 -16.88 42.85 -1.73
C MET A 365 -17.93 42.46 -0.70
N GLU A 366 -18.68 43.47 -0.26
CA GLU A 366 -19.90 43.30 0.51
C GLU A 366 -20.87 42.43 -0.30
N GLU A 367 -21.49 41.43 0.33
CA GLU A 367 -22.93 41.17 0.26
C GLU A 367 -23.34 39.97 1.12
N ASN A 368 -24.56 40.05 1.64
CA ASN A 368 -25.12 39.23 2.72
C ASN A 368 -25.19 37.73 2.39
N GLY A 369 -24.26 36.98 2.96
CA GLY A 369 -24.23 35.53 3.05
C GLY A 369 -22.82 35.10 3.48
N VAL A 370 -22.66 34.00 4.23
CA VAL A 370 -21.32 33.43 4.41
C VAL A 370 -20.93 32.86 3.04
N THR A 371 -20.23 33.66 2.25
CA THR A 371 -19.74 33.24 0.94
C THR A 371 -18.81 32.04 1.10
N LEU A 372 -18.72 31.19 0.08
CA LEU A 372 -17.81 30.03 0.04
C LEU A 372 -16.36 30.44 0.38
N GLU A 373 -15.98 31.66 0.02
CA GLU A 373 -14.68 32.27 0.31
C GLU A 373 -14.48 32.56 1.81
N GLN A 374 -15.51 33.05 2.50
CA GLN A 374 -15.44 33.29 3.95
C GLN A 374 -15.32 31.96 4.73
N MET A 375 -16.01 30.90 4.29
CA MET A 375 -15.83 29.56 4.87
C MET A 375 -14.40 29.05 4.69
N LYS A 376 -13.83 29.17 3.49
CA LYS A 376 -12.42 28.79 3.21
C LYS A 376 -11.43 29.57 4.08
N LYS A 377 -11.65 30.87 4.27
CA LYS A 377 -10.81 31.73 5.14
C LYS A 377 -10.85 31.28 6.60
N ASN A 378 -12.04 30.94 7.11
CA ASN A 378 -12.18 30.45 8.49
C ASN A 378 -11.45 29.13 8.70
N ILE A 379 -11.56 28.19 7.73
CA ILE A 379 -10.86 26.91 7.76
C ILE A 379 -9.34 27.12 7.73
N SER A 380 -8.84 27.93 6.80
CA SER A 380 -7.41 28.26 6.68
C SER A 380 -6.84 28.83 7.98
N ASN A 381 -7.56 29.74 8.65
CA ASN A 381 -7.12 30.30 9.93
C ASN A 381 -7.07 29.25 11.05
N ALA A 382 -8.09 28.38 11.13
CA ALA A 382 -8.13 27.29 12.10
C ALA A 382 -6.97 26.30 11.88
N VAL A 383 -6.74 25.88 10.63
CA VAL A 383 -5.64 24.99 10.27
C VAL A 383 -4.29 25.63 10.58
N ASN A 384 -4.09 26.91 10.23
CA ASN A 384 -2.86 27.61 10.58
C ASN A 384 -2.60 27.61 12.09
N GLY A 385 -3.63 27.83 12.92
CA GLY A 385 -3.50 27.75 14.38
C GLY A 385 -3.04 26.37 14.85
N VAL A 386 -3.61 25.31 14.27
CA VAL A 386 -3.19 23.91 14.54
C VAL A 386 -1.75 23.67 14.09
N LEU A 387 -1.36 24.13 12.90
CA LEU A 387 0.01 23.95 12.39
C LEU A 387 1.06 24.64 13.27
N THR A 388 0.80 25.87 13.71
CA THR A 388 1.68 26.58 14.64
C THR A 388 1.81 25.84 15.98
N SER A 389 0.73 25.20 16.46
CA SER A 389 0.77 24.38 17.68
C SER A 389 1.48 23.04 17.49
N LEU A 390 1.36 22.41 16.32
CA LEU A 390 1.99 21.10 16.02
C LEU A 390 3.49 21.23 15.77
N MET A 391 3.89 22.32 15.11
CA MET A 391 5.27 22.62 14.72
C MET A 391 5.73 23.94 15.36
N PRO A 392 5.92 23.97 16.70
CA PRO A 392 6.56 25.11 17.35
C PRO A 392 8.02 25.25 16.87
N SER A 393 8.60 26.43 17.06
CA SER A 393 9.95 26.76 16.58
C SER A 393 11.00 25.72 16.95
N ASP A 394 10.98 25.20 18.18
CA ASP A 394 11.94 24.17 18.64
C ASP A 394 11.85 22.87 17.84
N ARG A 395 10.63 22.44 17.46
CA ARG A 395 10.43 21.25 16.63
C ARG A 395 10.87 21.48 15.19
N ILE A 396 10.65 22.68 14.65
CA ILE A 396 11.11 23.06 13.31
C ILE A 396 12.64 23.03 13.25
N LEU A 397 13.31 23.62 14.26
CA LEU A 397 14.76 23.59 14.39
C LEU A 397 15.29 22.15 14.50
N LEU A 398 14.68 21.32 15.36
CA LEU A 398 15.06 19.92 15.52
C LEU A 398 14.89 19.13 14.22
N LEU A 399 13.77 19.31 13.52
CA LEU A 399 13.48 18.63 12.25
C LEU A 399 14.52 19.02 11.19
N CYS A 400 14.78 20.32 11.01
CA CYS A 400 15.79 20.80 10.07
C CYS A 400 17.17 20.19 10.36
N ASN A 401 17.57 20.18 11.64
CA ASN A 401 18.81 19.57 12.08
C ASN A 401 18.87 18.07 11.77
N MET A 402 17.79 17.32 12.04
CA MET A 402 17.71 15.90 11.70
C MET A 402 17.78 15.64 10.19
N LEU A 403 17.10 16.44 9.36
CA LEU A 403 17.15 16.30 7.89
C LEU A 403 18.59 16.40 7.39
N ILE A 404 19.31 17.47 7.77
CA ILE A 404 20.67 17.71 7.31
C ILE A 404 21.66 16.68 7.91
N ARG A 405 21.65 16.48 9.23
CA ARG A 405 22.69 15.69 9.90
C ARG A 405 22.52 14.18 9.78
N ARG A 406 21.34 13.71 9.37
CA ARG A 406 21.04 12.28 9.33
C ARG A 406 20.58 11.80 7.97
N TYR A 407 19.77 12.58 7.26
CA TYR A 407 19.12 12.11 6.02
C TYR A 407 19.76 12.64 4.75
N PHE A 408 20.51 13.75 4.80
CA PHE A 408 21.34 14.22 3.68
C PHE A 408 22.69 13.49 3.61
N VAL A 409 23.15 12.93 4.73
CA VAL A 409 24.45 12.25 4.82
C VAL A 409 24.42 10.97 3.98
N LEU A 410 25.37 10.83 3.04
CA LEU A 410 25.53 9.61 2.25
C LEU A 410 25.74 8.40 3.16
N THR A 411 24.99 7.34 2.89
CA THR A 411 25.14 6.06 3.58
C THR A 411 26.27 5.24 2.96
N PRO A 412 26.78 4.21 3.65
CA PRO A 412 27.75 3.28 3.07
C PRO A 412 27.24 2.59 1.79
N ASN A 413 25.93 2.35 1.71
CA ASN A 413 25.31 1.76 0.52
C ASN A 413 25.35 2.74 -0.66
N ASP A 414 25.06 4.03 -0.44
CA ASP A 414 25.17 5.05 -1.49
C ASP A 414 26.60 5.17 -2.03
N LEU A 415 27.59 5.09 -1.14
CA LEU A 415 29.01 5.14 -1.51
C LEU A 415 29.43 3.89 -2.31
N GLU A 416 28.92 2.72 -1.94
CA GLU A 416 29.17 1.48 -2.68
C GLU A 416 28.50 1.52 -4.07
N GLU A 417 27.24 1.95 -4.16
CA GLU A 417 26.53 2.13 -5.43
C GLU A 417 27.29 3.10 -6.35
N TRP A 418 27.75 4.22 -5.79
CA TRP A 418 28.56 5.20 -6.52
C TRP A 418 29.90 4.61 -6.99
N TYR A 419 30.58 3.82 -6.15
CA TYR A 419 31.84 3.17 -6.49
C TYR A 419 31.67 2.11 -7.58
N GLN A 420 30.59 1.33 -7.54
CA GLN A 420 30.32 0.26 -8.50
C GLN A 420 29.90 0.79 -9.87
N ASN A 421 29.04 1.81 -9.91
CA ASN A 421 28.57 2.39 -11.17
C ASN A 421 28.24 3.89 -11.03
N PRO A 422 29.21 4.79 -11.25
CA PRO A 422 29.02 6.22 -11.03
C PRO A 422 28.05 6.87 -12.01
N GLU A 423 27.95 6.36 -13.25
CA GLU A 423 27.01 6.88 -14.26
C GLU A 423 25.57 6.55 -13.89
N SER A 424 25.29 5.30 -13.49
CA SER A 424 23.97 4.90 -12.99
C SER A 424 23.58 5.67 -11.74
N PHE A 425 24.52 5.83 -10.79
CA PHE A 425 24.29 6.60 -9.57
C PHE A 425 23.91 8.06 -9.88
N HIS A 426 24.58 8.69 -10.84
CA HIS A 426 24.25 10.05 -11.26
C HIS A 426 22.88 10.13 -11.95
N HIS A 427 22.58 9.23 -12.88
CA HIS A 427 21.26 9.21 -13.54
C HIS A 427 20.11 8.95 -12.58
N GLU A 428 20.31 8.11 -11.57
CA GLU A 428 19.31 7.90 -10.53
C GLU A 428 19.02 9.16 -9.72
N GLN A 429 20.02 10.00 -9.42
CA GLN A 429 19.78 11.26 -8.72
C GLN A 429 18.87 12.23 -9.49
N ASP A 430 18.98 12.23 -10.83
CA ASP A 430 18.18 13.12 -11.68
C ASP A 430 16.79 12.55 -12.03
N MET A 431 16.64 11.22 -12.09
CA MET A 431 15.41 10.56 -12.55
C MET A 431 14.50 10.03 -11.43
N VAL A 432 15.04 9.75 -10.24
CA VAL A 432 14.27 9.18 -9.13
C VAL A 432 13.27 10.19 -8.59
N GLN A 433 12.01 9.76 -8.42
CA GLN A 433 11.03 10.61 -7.75
C GLN A 433 11.42 10.77 -6.29
N TRP A 434 11.34 12.00 -5.78
CA TRP A 434 11.69 12.28 -4.37
C TRP A 434 10.86 11.49 -3.35
N THR A 435 9.75 10.87 -3.76
CA THR A 435 8.89 9.98 -2.96
C THR A 435 9.38 8.52 -2.90
N GLU A 436 10.48 8.17 -3.57
CA GLU A 436 10.97 6.79 -3.69
C GLU A 436 12.23 6.51 -2.88
N LYS A 437 13.11 7.51 -2.67
CA LYS A 437 14.33 7.39 -1.86
C LYS A 437 14.34 8.35 -0.67
N LEU A 438 14.92 7.93 0.44
CA LEU A 438 14.90 8.68 1.70
C LEU A 438 15.62 10.03 1.63
N ARG A 439 16.82 10.07 1.03
CA ARG A 439 17.61 11.29 0.91
C ARG A 439 16.92 12.35 0.03
N PRO A 440 16.52 12.05 -1.23
CA PRO A 440 15.72 12.98 -2.03
C PRO A 440 14.43 13.43 -1.33
N CYS A 441 13.77 12.54 -0.58
CA CYS A 441 12.58 12.91 0.19
C CYS A 441 12.87 13.94 1.29
N ALA A 442 13.98 13.74 2.01
CA ALA A 442 14.42 14.65 3.06
C ALA A 442 14.83 16.02 2.49
N GLU A 443 15.51 16.03 1.35
CA GLU A 443 15.90 17.24 0.63
C GLU A 443 14.67 18.03 0.16
N ALA A 444 13.69 17.36 -0.44
CA ALA A 444 12.44 17.97 -0.87
C ALA A 444 11.64 18.56 0.32
N LEU A 445 11.59 17.86 1.46
CA LEU A 445 10.96 18.39 2.67
C LEU A 445 11.73 19.58 3.25
N TYR A 446 13.06 19.51 3.28
CA TYR A 446 13.92 20.59 3.77
C TYR A 446 13.68 21.89 2.99
N ILE A 447 13.62 21.82 1.67
CA ILE A 447 13.37 22.99 0.80
C ILE A 447 12.07 23.69 1.22
N VAL A 448 10.98 22.94 1.36
CA VAL A 448 9.67 23.50 1.76
C VAL A 448 9.71 24.06 3.17
N LEU A 449 10.33 23.33 4.10
CA LEU A 449 10.46 23.74 5.49
C LEU A 449 11.24 25.06 5.61
N PHE A 450 12.33 25.20 4.84
CA PHE A 450 13.15 26.41 4.81
C PHE A 450 12.40 27.60 4.21
N HIS A 451 11.73 27.44 3.06
CA HIS A 451 10.95 28.52 2.46
C HIS A 451 9.85 29.05 3.39
N ASN A 452 9.20 28.18 4.17
CA ASN A 452 8.16 28.58 5.10
C ASN A 452 8.69 29.20 6.41
N HIS A 453 9.95 28.95 6.78
CA HIS A 453 10.53 29.33 8.08
C HIS A 453 11.97 29.89 7.98
N SER A 454 12.28 30.60 6.90
CA SER A 454 13.64 31.03 6.57
C SER A 454 14.30 31.92 7.64
N GLU A 455 13.52 32.78 8.30
CA GLU A 455 13.99 33.61 9.43
C GLU A 455 14.52 32.80 10.61
N LEU A 456 13.86 31.68 10.90
CA LEU A 456 14.24 30.78 11.99
C LEU A 456 15.39 29.85 11.57
N LEU A 457 15.33 29.36 10.33
CA LEU A 457 16.23 28.31 9.84
C LEU A 457 17.54 28.84 9.24
N GLY A 458 17.57 30.08 8.74
CA GLY A 458 18.77 30.71 8.19
C GLY A 458 19.97 30.65 9.14
N PRO A 459 19.87 31.18 10.37
CA PRO A 459 20.95 31.12 11.35
C PRO A 459 21.36 29.69 11.72
N LEU A 460 20.40 28.76 11.82
CA LEU A 460 20.69 27.35 12.11
C LEU A 460 21.52 26.71 10.99
N VAL A 461 21.13 26.89 9.73
CA VAL A 461 21.85 26.31 8.58
C VAL A 461 23.26 26.89 8.50
N VAL A 462 23.44 28.19 8.74
CA VAL A 462 24.78 28.81 8.83
C VAL A 462 25.61 28.19 9.96
N SER A 463 25.03 27.95 11.14
CA SER A 463 25.76 27.31 12.24
C SER A 463 26.17 25.87 11.93
N ILE A 464 25.30 25.09 11.25
CA ILE A 464 25.61 23.72 10.84
C ILE A 464 26.74 23.74 9.79
N LEU A 465 26.68 24.67 8.83
CA LEU A 465 27.70 24.84 7.81
C LEU A 465 29.07 25.18 8.44
N GLN A 466 29.11 26.14 9.36
CA GLN A 466 30.34 26.52 10.07
C GLN A 466 30.90 25.36 10.91
N GLU A 467 30.04 24.63 11.62
CA GLU A 467 30.45 23.46 12.40
C GLU A 467 31.02 22.35 11.50
N ALA A 468 30.36 22.05 10.38
CA ALA A 468 30.81 21.03 9.44
C ALA A 468 32.13 21.41 8.75
N MET A 469 32.34 22.71 8.48
CA MET A 469 33.61 23.23 7.97
C MET A 469 34.74 23.07 8.98
N ASN A 470 34.51 23.42 10.25
CA ASN A 470 35.52 23.34 11.30
C ASN A 470 35.81 21.89 11.74
N GLY A 471 34.81 21.00 11.64
CA GLY A 471 34.93 19.59 12.00
C GLY A 471 35.60 18.71 10.93
N CYS A 472 35.83 19.24 9.72
CA CYS A 472 36.46 18.51 8.63
C CYS A 472 37.94 18.94 8.48
N PRO A 473 38.91 18.00 8.59
CA PRO A 473 40.33 18.31 8.41
C PRO A 473 40.64 18.93 7.04
N THR A 474 41.68 19.77 6.96
CA THR A 474 42.11 20.41 5.71
C THR A 474 42.74 19.43 4.70
N SER A 475 43.22 18.27 5.15
CA SER A 475 43.68 17.16 4.30
C SER A 475 42.87 15.91 4.60
N VAL A 476 42.16 15.38 3.61
CA VAL A 476 41.27 14.23 3.77
C VAL A 476 41.79 13.09 2.89
N THR A 477 42.26 12.01 3.52
CA THR A 477 42.75 10.80 2.83
C THR A 477 41.74 9.66 2.84
N GLU A 478 40.72 9.73 3.70
CA GLU A 478 39.68 8.71 3.89
C GLU A 478 38.31 9.37 4.06
N ILE A 479 37.24 8.65 3.72
CA ILE A 479 35.87 9.13 3.91
C ILE A 479 35.56 9.11 5.42
N THR A 480 35.51 10.29 6.02
CA THR A 480 35.21 10.47 7.45
C THR A 480 33.77 10.94 7.66
N PRO A 481 33.15 10.68 8.83
CA PRO A 481 31.84 11.23 9.16
C PRO A 481 31.79 12.77 9.08
N GLY A 482 32.90 13.44 9.40
CA GLY A 482 33.02 14.90 9.26
C GLY A 482 32.98 15.37 7.80
N LEU A 483 33.59 14.62 6.87
CA LEU A 483 33.49 14.88 5.43
C LEU A 483 32.05 14.70 4.92
N LEU A 484 31.39 13.61 5.32
CA LEU A 484 30.01 13.33 4.90
C LEU A 484 29.02 14.37 5.45
N LEU A 485 29.22 14.85 6.67
CA LEU A 485 28.45 15.95 7.23
C LEU A 485 28.71 17.27 6.49
N LYS A 486 29.96 17.51 6.06
CA LYS A 486 30.30 18.68 5.24
C LYS A 486 29.63 18.64 3.87
N ASP A 487 29.61 17.49 3.19
CA ASP A 487 28.84 17.29 1.95
C ASP A 487 27.34 17.61 2.16
N ALA A 488 26.74 17.01 3.19
CA ALA A 488 25.34 17.23 3.53
C ALA A 488 25.03 18.72 3.82
N ALA A 489 25.89 19.40 4.58
CA ALA A 489 25.72 20.82 4.90
C ALA A 489 25.88 21.71 3.66
N TYR A 490 26.77 21.36 2.73
CA TYR A 490 26.98 22.08 1.48
C TYR A 490 25.77 21.89 0.55
N GLY A 491 25.25 20.67 0.43
CA GLY A 491 24.01 20.40 -0.31
C GLY A 491 22.82 21.17 0.27
N ALA A 492 22.68 21.19 1.60
CA ALA A 492 21.65 21.97 2.28
C ALA A 492 21.76 23.48 2.00
N ALA A 493 22.97 24.04 1.99
CA ALA A 493 23.20 25.44 1.65
C ALA A 493 22.91 25.74 0.17
N ALA A 494 23.25 24.82 -0.74
CA ALA A 494 23.02 24.96 -2.16
C ALA A 494 21.52 25.04 -2.51
N TYR A 495 20.69 24.19 -1.90
CA TYR A 495 19.25 24.15 -2.15
C TYR A 495 18.49 25.45 -1.79
N VAL A 496 19.02 26.26 -0.87
CA VAL A 496 18.37 27.49 -0.36
C VAL A 496 19.27 28.71 -0.52
N TYR A 497 20.15 28.67 -1.52
CA TYR A 497 21.19 29.67 -1.76
C TYR A 497 20.65 31.11 -1.77
N TYR A 498 19.56 31.36 -2.48
CA TYR A 498 19.00 32.71 -2.64
C TYR A 498 18.58 33.30 -1.30
N GLU A 499 17.87 32.53 -0.48
CA GLU A 499 17.39 32.94 0.83
C GLU A 499 18.52 33.00 1.88
N LEU A 500 19.49 32.08 1.79
CA LEU A 500 20.64 32.01 2.70
C LEU A 500 21.63 33.16 2.50
N SER A 501 21.67 33.77 1.31
CA SER A 501 22.49 34.94 1.01
C SER A 501 22.21 36.14 1.94
N ASN A 502 21.04 36.19 2.57
CA ASN A 502 20.70 37.19 3.58
C ASN A 502 21.44 36.99 4.93
N TYR A 503 21.95 35.78 5.18
CA TYR A 503 22.58 35.38 6.44
C TYR A 503 24.08 35.06 6.29
N LEU A 504 24.56 34.88 5.05
CA LEU A 504 25.92 34.49 4.73
C LEU A 504 26.49 35.38 3.63
N THR A 505 27.64 36.01 3.89
CA THR A 505 28.41 36.70 2.83
C THR A 505 29.08 35.66 1.93
N PHE A 506 28.47 35.37 0.79
CA PHE A 506 28.92 34.31 -0.11
C PHE A 506 30.32 34.54 -0.70
N ASN A 507 30.71 35.79 -0.95
CA ASN A 507 32.05 36.10 -1.47
C ASN A 507 33.14 35.67 -0.49
N ASP A 508 32.95 35.92 0.80
CA ASP A 508 33.92 35.53 1.83
C ASP A 508 33.92 34.00 2.02
N TRP A 509 32.73 33.39 2.02
CA TRP A 509 32.60 31.94 2.18
C TRP A 509 33.21 31.16 1.01
N SER A 510 32.89 31.53 -0.23
CA SER A 510 33.36 30.83 -1.43
C SER A 510 34.89 30.89 -1.56
N VAL A 511 35.50 32.05 -1.31
CA VAL A 511 36.95 32.27 -1.41
C VAL A 511 37.72 31.50 -0.32
N HIS A 512 37.17 31.36 0.88
CA HIS A 512 37.87 30.66 1.97
C HIS A 512 37.59 29.15 2.03
N SER A 513 36.48 28.67 1.47
CA SER A 513 35.97 27.31 1.74
C SER A 513 36.04 26.36 0.54
N LEU A 514 35.95 26.86 -0.69
CA LEU A 514 35.96 26.04 -1.92
C LEU A 514 37.38 25.78 -2.47
N PRO A 515 38.32 26.75 -2.51
CA PRO A 515 39.66 26.53 -3.05
C PRO A 515 40.47 25.41 -2.35
N PRO A 516 40.41 25.22 -1.01
CA PRO A 516 41.11 24.12 -0.35
C PRO A 516 40.62 22.73 -0.79
N ILE A 517 39.35 22.60 -1.21
CA ILE A 517 38.74 21.32 -1.63
C ILE A 517 39.21 20.94 -3.05
N TYR A 518 39.21 21.90 -3.97
CA TYR A 518 39.68 21.68 -5.35
C TYR A 518 41.22 21.52 -5.43
N LEU A 519 41.98 22.23 -4.60
CA LEU A 519 43.45 22.13 -4.57
C LEU A 519 43.96 20.81 -3.98
N VAL A 520 43.24 20.20 -3.02
CA VAL A 520 43.57 18.86 -2.51
C VAL A 520 43.34 17.79 -3.59
N ASN A 521 42.26 17.91 -4.38
CA ASN A 521 41.97 16.98 -5.48
C ASN A 521 42.93 17.10 -6.68
N LEU A 522 43.47 18.29 -6.97
CA LEU A 522 44.45 18.48 -8.06
C LEU A 522 45.78 17.75 -7.81
N SER A 523 46.18 17.56 -6.55
CA SER A 523 47.40 16.79 -6.23
C SER A 523 47.23 15.27 -6.40
N TYR A 524 45.98 14.78 -6.40
CA TYR A 524 45.63 13.38 -6.68
C TYR A 524 45.36 13.15 -8.18
N LEU A 525 44.73 14.13 -8.84
CA LEU A 525 44.43 14.08 -10.28
C LEU A 525 45.66 14.26 -11.18
N SER A 526 46.75 14.86 -10.68
CA SER A 526 48.01 14.93 -11.45
C SER A 526 48.74 13.59 -11.62
N LYS A 527 48.16 12.47 -11.14
CA LYS A 527 48.65 11.10 -11.33
C LYS A 527 47.77 10.24 -12.26
N LEU A 528 46.66 10.78 -12.77
CA LEU A 528 45.78 10.09 -13.72
C LEU A 528 45.63 10.94 -14.99
N ASP A 529 45.63 10.25 -16.13
CA ASP A 529 45.80 10.79 -17.49
C ASP A 529 44.99 12.07 -17.81
N PRO A 530 45.57 13.05 -18.54
CA PRO A 530 45.01 14.38 -18.73
C PRO A 530 43.99 14.49 -19.89
N MET A 531 43.08 13.52 -20.06
CA MET A 531 42.11 13.55 -21.17
C MET A 531 40.63 13.79 -20.82
N ASN A 532 40.22 13.89 -19.56
CA ASN A 532 38.78 14.04 -19.22
C ASN A 532 38.38 15.32 -18.47
N CYS A 533 39.19 16.40 -18.52
CA CYS A 533 38.84 17.68 -17.88
C CYS A 533 38.13 18.67 -18.83
N CYS A 534 37.12 18.23 -19.56
CA CYS A 534 36.22 19.14 -20.29
C CYS A 534 34.78 18.70 -20.07
N SER A 535 34.21 19.09 -18.92
CA SER A 535 32.79 19.42 -18.69
C SER A 535 32.51 19.42 -17.19
N ILE A 536 32.84 20.51 -16.48
CA ILE A 536 32.09 21.01 -15.30
C ILE A 536 32.18 22.54 -15.34
#